data_AF-A0A7S0GAN5-F1
#
_entry.id   AF-A0A7S0GAN5-F1
#
_cell.length_a   1.000
_cell.length_b   1.000
_cell.length_c   1.000
_cell.angle_alpha   90.00
_cell.angle_beta   90.00
_cell.angle_gamma   90.00
#
_symmetry.space_group_name_H-M   'P 1'
#
loop_
_entity.id
_entity.type
_entity.pdbx_description
1 polymer ?
#
loop_
_entity_poly.entity_id
_entity_poly.type
_entity_poly.pdbx_seq_one_letter_code
_entity_poly.pdbx_strand_id
1 'polypeptide(L)'
;MPGATLPFPKFDPFQLSDLGSESTLRWFRAAELKHSRVAMLATTGYIVQAAGIHFPGMISTTDNVSFESLSAMKPLDAWAAVPEGGRNQILFTIFFTEMVGEIAQEGGTHYTKGGSLPTIVFPPVDFSGVKPDNLYKKQCAELNNGRLAMIAIISFCAAANIPGSVPLLAGSPMF
;
A
#
# COMPACT_ATOMS: atom_id res chain seq x y z
N MET A 1 -1.54 -21.81 3.50
CA MET A 1 -1.67 -20.40 3.93
C MET A 1 -2.00 -19.53 2.72
N PRO A 2 -2.73 -18.42 2.88
CA PRO A 2 -2.90 -17.44 1.80
C PRO A 2 -1.54 -16.94 1.29
N GLY A 3 -1.42 -16.68 -0.01
CA GLY A 3 -0.18 -16.24 -0.67
C GLY A 3 0.67 -17.37 -1.26
N ALA A 4 0.38 -18.62 -0.92
CA ALA A 4 0.90 -19.82 -1.59
C ALA A 4 0.06 -20.12 -2.84
N THR A 5 0.46 -19.61 -4.00
CA THR A 5 -0.28 -19.77 -5.25
C THR A 5 0.63 -20.18 -6.40
N LEU A 6 0.06 -20.80 -7.44
CA LEU A 6 0.82 -21.02 -8.67
C LEU A 6 1.22 -19.66 -9.28
N PRO A 7 2.42 -19.54 -9.88
CA PRO A 7 3.34 -20.63 -10.23
C PRO A 7 4.29 -21.09 -9.10
N PHE A 8 4.30 -20.43 -7.94
CA PHE A 8 5.22 -20.75 -6.84
C PHE A 8 4.48 -21.05 -5.52
N PRO A 9 4.04 -22.31 -5.30
CA PRO A 9 3.27 -22.69 -4.12
C PRO A 9 3.99 -22.47 -2.79
N LYS A 10 5.33 -22.61 -2.73
CA LYS A 10 6.13 -22.34 -1.54
C LYS A 10 7.41 -21.61 -1.94
N PHE A 11 7.30 -20.31 -2.18
CA PHE A 11 8.44 -19.46 -2.47
C PHE A 11 9.13 -19.03 -1.17
N ASP A 12 10.17 -19.77 -0.78
CA ASP A 12 11.10 -19.36 0.28
C ASP A 12 12.49 -19.98 0.03
N PRO A 13 13.24 -19.47 -0.97
CA PRO A 13 14.54 -20.02 -1.34
C PRO A 13 15.61 -19.83 -0.25
N PHE A 14 15.40 -18.89 0.68
CA PHE A 14 16.36 -18.55 1.75
C PHE A 14 15.92 -19.01 3.14
N GLN A 15 14.83 -19.78 3.24
CA GLN A 15 14.30 -20.31 4.49
C GLN A 15 14.03 -19.22 5.55
N LEU A 16 13.56 -18.05 5.11
CA LEU A 16 13.25 -16.94 6.00
C LEU A 16 12.03 -17.24 6.89
N SER A 17 11.16 -18.19 6.49
CA SER A 17 10.05 -18.63 7.34
C SER A 17 10.52 -19.31 8.63
N ASP A 18 11.72 -19.88 8.60
CA ASP A 18 12.31 -20.64 9.70
C ASP A 18 13.26 -19.76 10.53
N LEU A 19 13.43 -18.50 10.12
CA LEU A 19 14.24 -17.50 10.81
C LEU A 19 13.44 -16.96 12.01
N GLY A 20 13.41 -17.74 13.09
CA GLY A 20 12.84 -17.36 14.37
C GLY A 20 11.67 -18.25 14.82
N SER A 21 10.66 -17.61 15.42
CA SER A 21 9.49 -18.31 15.99
C SER A 21 8.27 -18.14 15.11
N GLU A 22 7.19 -18.86 15.42
CA GLU A 22 5.90 -18.67 14.73
C GLU A 22 5.40 -17.21 14.80
N SER A 23 5.70 -16.51 15.91
CA SER A 23 5.37 -15.08 16.04
C SER A 23 6.12 -14.21 15.02
N THR A 24 7.35 -14.58 14.67
CA THR A 24 8.16 -13.92 13.63
C THR A 24 7.54 -14.13 12.26
N LEU A 25 7.10 -15.35 11.95
CA LEU A 25 6.40 -15.62 10.70
C LEU A 25 5.08 -14.86 10.60
N ARG A 26 4.30 -14.78 11.69
CA ARG A 26 3.06 -13.99 11.74
C ARG A 26 3.32 -12.50 11.53
N TRP A 27 4.42 -11.98 12.08
CA TRP A 27 4.88 -10.61 11.81
C TRP A 27 5.21 -10.40 10.33
N PHE A 28 6.00 -11.28 9.70
CA PHE A 28 6.31 -11.18 8.27
C PHE A 28 5.06 -11.19 7.39
N ARG A 29 4.05 -11.99 7.74
CA ARG A 29 2.78 -12.02 7.02
C ARG A 29 1.99 -10.71 7.15
N ALA A 30 1.93 -10.13 8.34
CA ALA A 30 1.29 -8.83 8.53
C ALA A 30 2.06 -7.71 7.82
N ALA A 31 3.40 -7.77 7.85
CA ALA A 31 4.25 -6.84 7.13
C ALA A 31 4.02 -6.92 5.62
N GLU A 32 4.07 -8.11 5.02
CA GLU A 32 3.79 -8.31 3.59
C GLU A 32 2.41 -7.76 3.19
N LEU A 33 1.39 -8.00 4.03
CA LEU A 33 0.04 -7.49 3.80
C LEU A 33 -0.02 -5.95 3.85
N LYS A 34 0.61 -5.31 4.84
CA LYS A 34 0.66 -3.84 4.92
C LYS A 34 1.42 -3.24 3.73
N HIS A 35 2.59 -3.78 3.37
CA HIS A 35 3.36 -3.33 2.20
C HIS A 35 2.56 -3.50 0.90
N SER A 36 1.86 -4.63 0.75
CA SER A 36 0.97 -4.90 -0.38
C SER A 36 -0.11 -3.83 -0.52
N ARG A 37 -0.82 -3.50 0.57
CA ARG A 37 -1.90 -2.50 0.55
C ARG A 37 -1.36 -1.10 0.21
N VAL A 38 -0.27 -0.69 0.84
CA VAL A 38 0.37 0.61 0.56
C VAL A 38 0.85 0.68 -0.89
N ALA A 39 1.51 -0.37 -1.39
CA ALA A 39 2.02 -0.40 -2.76
C ALA A 39 0.89 -0.41 -3.81
N MET A 40 -0.23 -1.10 -3.56
CA MET A 40 -1.40 -1.06 -4.45
C MET A 40 -1.98 0.36 -4.57
N LEU A 41 -2.11 1.06 -3.45
CA LEU A 41 -2.57 2.45 -3.43
C LEU A 41 -1.56 3.38 -4.11
N ALA A 42 -0.26 3.23 -3.82
CA ALA A 42 0.79 4.05 -4.43
C ALA A 42 0.88 3.84 -5.95
N THR A 43 0.82 2.60 -6.42
CA THR A 43 0.86 2.27 -7.86
C THR A 43 -0.33 2.90 -8.58
N THR A 44 -1.55 2.73 -8.04
CA THR A 44 -2.77 3.28 -8.62
C THR A 44 -2.74 4.81 -8.58
N GLY A 45 -2.35 5.40 -7.46
CA GLY A 45 -2.21 6.84 -7.28
C GLY A 45 -1.23 7.47 -8.27
N TYR A 46 -0.07 6.82 -8.46
CA TYR A 46 0.92 7.26 -9.45
C TYR A 46 0.34 7.28 -10.86
N ILE A 47 -0.35 6.22 -11.28
CA ILE A 47 -0.93 6.13 -12.63
C ILE A 47 -2.01 7.21 -12.84
N VAL A 48 -2.89 7.41 -11.86
CA VAL A 48 -3.96 8.42 -11.93
C VAL A 48 -3.39 9.83 -12.01
N GLN A 49 -2.39 10.16 -11.17
CA GLN A 49 -1.73 11.46 -11.18
C GLN A 49 -0.90 11.66 -12.46
N ALA A 50 -0.21 10.63 -12.93
CA ALA A 50 0.54 10.66 -14.19
C ALA A 50 -0.38 10.88 -15.40
N ALA A 51 -1.62 10.39 -15.35
CA ALA A 51 -2.62 10.64 -16.39
C ALA A 51 -3.21 12.07 -16.36
N GLY A 52 -2.80 12.91 -15.41
CA GLY A 52 -3.32 14.27 -15.25
C GLY A 52 -4.72 14.33 -14.64
N ILE A 53 -5.20 13.23 -14.04
CA ILE A 53 -6.51 13.19 -13.40
C ILE A 53 -6.39 13.78 -12.00
N HIS A 54 -7.06 14.91 -11.77
CA HIS A 54 -7.04 15.60 -10.49
C HIS A 54 -8.43 16.11 -10.11
N PHE A 55 -8.61 16.45 -8.84
CA PHE A 55 -9.84 17.07 -8.38
C PHE A 55 -9.98 18.51 -8.91
N PRO A 56 -11.21 19.01 -9.09
CA PRO A 56 -11.41 20.42 -9.41
C PRO A 56 -11.18 21.30 -8.16
N GLY A 57 -10.61 22.50 -8.37
CA GLY A 57 -10.50 23.53 -7.33
C GLY A 57 -9.17 23.56 -6.59
N MET A 58 -9.21 24.07 -5.35
CA MET A 58 -8.04 24.35 -4.53
C MET A 58 -7.81 23.25 -3.49
N ILE A 59 -6.55 22.84 -3.31
CA ILE A 59 -6.15 21.97 -2.19
C ILE A 59 -5.97 22.78 -0.91
N SER A 60 -5.46 24.02 -1.02
CA SER A 60 -5.37 24.98 0.07
C SER A 60 -5.63 26.38 -0.46
N THR A 61 -6.66 27.04 0.07
CA THR A 61 -6.95 28.45 -0.22
C THR A 61 -5.98 29.39 0.48
N THR A 62 -5.46 29.00 1.64
CA THR A 62 -4.50 29.81 2.42
C THR A 62 -3.14 29.87 1.73
N ASP A 63 -2.67 28.74 1.21
CA ASP A 63 -1.35 28.63 0.55
C ASP A 63 -1.43 28.85 -0.97
N ASN A 64 -2.62 29.15 -1.50
CA ASN A 64 -2.91 29.32 -2.93
C ASN A 64 -2.42 28.15 -3.81
N VAL A 65 -2.54 26.92 -3.31
CA VAL A 65 -2.20 25.71 -4.09
C VAL A 65 -3.47 25.10 -4.68
N SER A 66 -3.48 24.90 -5.99
CA SER A 66 -4.56 24.23 -6.71
C SER A 66 -4.23 22.77 -7.03
N PHE A 67 -5.25 21.92 -7.19
CA PHE A 67 -5.02 20.54 -7.64
C PHE A 67 -4.38 20.47 -9.03
N GLU A 68 -4.70 21.42 -9.90
CA GLU A 68 -4.10 21.55 -11.23
C GLU A 68 -2.59 21.81 -11.15
N SER A 69 -2.16 22.70 -10.25
CA SER A 69 -0.74 23.01 -10.06
C SER A 69 0.08 21.79 -9.62
N LEU A 70 -0.51 20.90 -8.81
CA LEU A 70 0.12 19.63 -8.42
C LEU A 70 0.14 18.62 -9.55
N SER A 71 -0.94 18.56 -10.34
CA SER A 71 -1.06 17.61 -11.47
C SER A 71 -0.14 17.94 -12.63
N ALA A 72 0.34 19.18 -12.73
CA ALA A 72 1.32 19.59 -13.73
C ALA A 72 2.76 19.12 -13.40
N MET A 73 3.01 18.67 -12.17
CA MET A 73 4.31 18.17 -11.72
C MET A 73 4.39 16.65 -11.89
N LYS A 74 5.61 16.09 -11.79
CA LYS A 74 5.74 14.63 -11.67
C LYS A 74 5.10 14.16 -10.35
N PRO A 75 4.43 13.00 -10.32
CA PRO A 75 3.73 12.51 -9.13
C PRO A 75 4.60 12.45 -7.85
N LEU A 76 5.88 12.13 -7.98
CA LEU A 76 6.81 12.08 -6.83
C LEU A 76 7.12 13.47 -6.27
N ASP A 77 7.20 14.47 -7.14
CA ASP A 77 7.51 15.85 -6.76
C ASP A 77 6.30 16.56 -6.15
N ALA A 78 5.09 16.17 -6.58
CA ALA A 78 3.84 16.75 -6.10
C ALA A 78 3.68 16.66 -4.56
N TRP A 79 4.21 15.62 -3.91
CA TRP A 79 4.16 15.50 -2.45
C TRP A 79 4.91 16.63 -1.72
N ALA A 80 6.02 17.11 -2.28
CA ALA A 80 6.78 18.21 -1.70
C ALA A 80 5.99 19.53 -1.75
N ALA A 81 5.15 19.71 -2.77
CA ALA A 81 4.31 20.88 -2.99
C ALA A 81 2.97 20.84 -2.22
N VAL A 82 2.59 19.71 -1.62
CA VAL A 82 1.43 19.66 -0.71
C VAL A 82 1.73 20.51 0.54
N PRO A 83 0.83 21.43 0.93
CA PRO A 83 1.00 22.24 2.13
C PRO A 83 1.23 21.41 3.39
N GLU A 84 2.07 21.92 4.29
CA GLU A 84 2.50 21.19 5.49
C GLU A 84 1.33 20.78 6.38
N GLY A 85 0.35 21.67 6.57
CA GLY A 85 -0.86 21.36 7.35
C GLY A 85 -1.64 20.17 6.78
N GLY A 86 -1.72 20.05 5.44
CA GLY A 86 -2.36 18.93 4.76
C GLY A 86 -1.58 17.62 4.93
N ARG A 87 -0.25 17.67 4.78
CA ARG A 87 0.62 16.50 5.03
C ARG A 87 0.51 16.01 6.47
N ASN A 88 0.50 16.92 7.43
CA ASN A 88 0.37 16.59 8.85
C ASN A 88 -0.98 15.91 9.13
N GLN A 89 -2.08 16.38 8.55
CA GLN A 89 -3.38 15.70 8.68
C GLN A 89 -3.33 14.26 8.17
N ILE A 90 -2.72 14.02 6.99
CA ILE A 90 -2.56 12.66 6.43
C ILE A 90 -1.76 11.78 7.40
N LEU A 91 -0.61 12.27 7.89
CA LEU A 91 0.25 11.52 8.80
C LEU A 91 -0.43 11.23 10.14
N PHE A 92 -1.18 12.19 10.71
CA PHE A 92 -1.93 11.97 11.94
C PHE A 92 -3.07 10.96 11.76
N THR A 93 -3.80 11.00 10.65
CA THR A 93 -4.82 10.00 10.34
C THR A 93 -4.22 8.60 10.21
N ILE A 94 -3.08 8.46 9.53
CA ILE A 94 -2.34 7.19 9.44
C ILE A 94 -1.87 6.74 10.82
N PHE A 95 -1.32 7.65 11.63
CA PHE A 95 -0.86 7.36 12.99
C PHE A 95 -1.98 6.77 13.86
N PHE A 96 -3.17 7.40 13.88
CA PHE A 96 -4.32 6.85 14.61
C PHE A 96 -4.78 5.50 14.06
N THR A 97 -4.74 5.33 12.74
CA THR A 97 -5.11 4.07 12.08
C THR A 97 -4.15 2.93 12.46
N GLU A 98 -2.84 3.18 12.50
CA GLU A 98 -1.84 2.20 12.96
C GLU A 98 -2.00 1.91 14.46
N MET A 99 -2.28 2.91 15.30
CA MET A 99 -2.55 2.68 16.73
C MET A 99 -3.75 1.76 16.95
N VAL A 100 -4.86 1.98 16.23
CA VAL A 100 -6.04 1.09 16.29
C VAL A 100 -5.68 -0.31 15.81
N GLY A 101 -4.92 -0.41 14.71
CA GLY A 101 -4.46 -1.68 14.15
C GLY A 101 -3.58 -2.52 15.08
N GLU A 102 -2.91 -1.90 16.05
CA GLU A 102 -2.03 -2.56 17.01
C GLU A 102 -2.70 -2.78 18.39
N ILE A 103 -3.54 -1.84 18.85
CA ILE A 103 -4.10 -1.83 20.23
C ILE A 103 -5.53 -2.37 20.28
N ALA A 104 -6.34 -2.12 19.25
CA ALA A 104 -7.77 -2.36 19.24
C ALA A 104 -8.17 -3.44 18.21
N GLN A 105 -7.36 -4.49 18.09
CA GLN A 105 -7.66 -5.62 17.21
C GLN A 105 -8.90 -6.37 17.67
N GLU A 106 -9.66 -6.86 16.70
CA GLU A 106 -10.86 -7.67 16.94
C GLU A 106 -10.48 -8.94 17.71
N GLY A 107 -11.07 -9.13 18.91
CA GLY A 107 -10.74 -10.23 19.82
C GLY A 107 -9.62 -9.93 20.83
N GLY A 108 -9.08 -8.71 20.87
CA GLY A 108 -8.14 -8.24 21.91
C GLY A 108 -6.76 -8.91 21.90
N THR A 109 -6.47 -9.75 20.91
CA THR A 109 -5.21 -10.49 20.78
C THR A 109 -4.44 -9.94 19.59
N HIS A 110 -3.14 -9.66 19.80
CA HIS A 110 -2.26 -9.19 18.74
C HIS A 110 -2.01 -10.26 17.66
N TYR A 111 -1.89 -9.88 16.40
CA TYR A 111 -1.66 -10.80 15.26
C TYR A 111 -0.43 -11.70 15.42
N THR A 112 0.66 -11.23 16.05
CA THR A 112 1.83 -12.08 16.34
C THR A 112 1.53 -13.18 17.34
N LYS A 113 0.50 -13.00 18.18
CA LYS A 113 -0.01 -13.99 19.14
C LYS A 113 -1.19 -14.80 18.58
N GLY A 114 -1.54 -14.62 17.31
CA GLY A 114 -2.58 -15.40 16.62
C GLY A 114 -3.93 -14.70 16.54
N GLY A 115 -3.96 -13.40 16.85
CA GLY A 115 -5.12 -12.56 16.61
C GLY A 115 -5.37 -12.25 15.13
N SER A 116 -6.37 -11.42 14.89
CA SER A 116 -6.79 -11.00 13.56
C SER A 116 -5.76 -10.06 12.90
N LEU A 117 -5.69 -10.08 11.57
CA LEU A 117 -4.90 -9.10 10.81
C LEU A 117 -5.63 -7.75 10.80
N PRO A 118 -4.93 -6.63 10.54
CA PRO A 118 -5.55 -5.30 10.52
C PRO A 118 -6.76 -5.23 9.57
N THR A 119 -7.90 -4.82 10.12
CA THR A 119 -9.18 -4.60 9.42
C THR A 119 -9.42 -3.11 9.18
N ILE A 120 -10.54 -2.77 8.54
CA ILE A 120 -10.89 -1.38 8.23
C ILE A 120 -11.25 -0.63 9.51
N VAL A 121 -10.62 0.53 9.74
CA VAL A 121 -10.86 1.37 10.92
C VAL A 121 -12.13 2.20 10.79
N PHE A 122 -12.37 2.82 9.63
CA PHE A 122 -13.54 3.67 9.41
C PHE A 122 -13.96 3.74 7.93
N PRO A 123 -15.26 3.55 7.61
CA PRO A 123 -16.29 2.95 8.47
C PRO A 123 -15.96 1.47 8.74
N PRO A 124 -16.15 0.95 9.98
CA PRO A 124 -15.89 -0.45 10.27
C PRO A 124 -16.87 -1.33 9.47
N VAL A 125 -16.32 -2.34 8.77
CA VAL A 125 -17.11 -3.32 8.02
C VAL A 125 -16.75 -4.71 8.54
N ASP A 126 -17.78 -5.45 8.93
CA ASP A 126 -17.63 -6.83 9.38
C ASP A 126 -17.49 -7.78 8.18
N PHE A 127 -16.37 -8.49 8.13
CA PHE A 127 -16.08 -9.49 7.11
C PHE A 127 -16.24 -10.94 7.59
N SER A 128 -16.70 -11.15 8.83
CA SER A 128 -16.85 -12.48 9.45
C SER A 128 -17.87 -13.37 8.73
N GLY A 129 -18.87 -12.76 8.08
CA GLY A 129 -19.91 -13.47 7.32
C GLY A 129 -19.46 -14.04 5.97
N VAL A 130 -18.22 -13.78 5.53
CA VAL A 130 -17.73 -14.25 4.23
C VAL A 130 -17.34 -15.73 4.30
N LYS A 131 -17.83 -16.54 3.35
CA LYS A 131 -17.50 -17.97 3.26
C LYS A 131 -15.97 -18.20 3.23
N PRO A 132 -15.42 -19.14 4.02
CA PRO A 132 -13.96 -19.35 4.15
C PRO A 132 -13.23 -19.56 2.82
N ASP A 133 -13.80 -20.33 1.89
CA ASP A 133 -13.17 -20.60 0.59
C ASP A 133 -13.07 -19.34 -0.28
N ASN A 134 -14.09 -18.48 -0.22
CA ASN A 134 -14.09 -17.21 -0.95
C ASN A 134 -13.12 -16.21 -0.30
N LEU A 135 -13.04 -16.21 1.03
CA LEU A 135 -12.10 -15.40 1.78
C LEU A 135 -10.65 -15.80 1.44
N TYR A 136 -10.34 -17.09 1.43
CA TYR A 136 -9.02 -17.61 1.06
C TYR A 136 -8.61 -17.16 -0.36
N LYS A 137 -9.51 -17.32 -1.34
CA LYS A 137 -9.27 -16.85 -2.72
C LYS A 137 -8.99 -15.36 -2.79
N LYS A 138 -9.76 -14.54 -2.07
CA LYS A 138 -9.59 -13.07 -2.03
C LYS A 138 -8.28 -12.67 -1.35
N GLN A 139 -7.90 -13.32 -0.26
CA GLN A 139 -6.61 -13.07 0.42
C GLN A 139 -5.41 -13.41 -0.49
N CYS A 140 -5.50 -14.53 -1.23
CA CYS A 140 -4.48 -14.87 -2.22
C CYS A 140 -4.39 -13.82 -3.34
N ALA A 141 -5.54 -13.33 -3.84
CA ALA A 141 -5.57 -12.28 -4.85
C ALA A 141 -5.02 -10.94 -4.32
N GLU A 142 -5.36 -10.56 -3.09
CA GLU A 142 -4.84 -9.36 -2.42
C GLU A 142 -3.32 -9.39 -2.33
N LEU A 143 -2.73 -10.49 -1.87
CA LEU A 143 -1.28 -10.64 -1.78
C LEU A 143 -0.61 -10.65 -3.16
N ASN A 144 -1.19 -11.32 -4.15
CA ASN A 144 -0.60 -11.38 -5.49
C ASN A 144 -0.64 -10.02 -6.21
N ASN A 145 -1.75 -9.28 -6.10
CA ASN A 145 -1.84 -7.91 -6.60
C ASN A 145 -0.88 -6.99 -5.84
N GLY A 146 -0.76 -7.17 -4.53
CA GLY A 146 0.20 -6.49 -3.67
C GLY A 146 1.65 -6.69 -4.09
N ARG A 147 2.06 -7.95 -4.31
CA ARG A 147 3.40 -8.30 -4.78
C ARG A 147 3.73 -7.67 -6.13
N LEU A 148 2.78 -7.70 -7.07
CA LEU A 148 2.94 -7.02 -8.35
C LEU A 148 3.07 -5.51 -8.17
N ALA A 149 2.24 -4.91 -7.32
CA ALA A 149 2.27 -3.48 -7.03
C ALA A 149 3.57 -3.04 -6.33
N MET A 150 4.14 -3.87 -5.45
CA MET A 150 5.43 -3.61 -4.82
C MET A 150 6.56 -3.54 -5.86
N ILE A 151 6.55 -4.42 -6.85
CA ILE A 151 7.50 -4.36 -7.97
C ILE A 151 7.23 -3.12 -8.83
N ALA A 152 5.96 -2.84 -9.15
CA ALA A 152 5.56 -1.72 -9.98
C ALA A 152 6.00 -0.37 -9.41
N ILE A 153 5.72 -0.09 -8.13
CA ILE A 153 6.07 1.21 -7.54
C ILE A 153 7.58 1.43 -7.46
N ILE A 154 8.37 0.39 -7.20
CA ILE A 154 9.84 0.49 -7.26
C ILE A 154 10.32 0.74 -8.69
N SER A 155 9.69 0.11 -9.70
CA SER A 155 10.00 0.38 -11.10
C SER A 155 9.68 1.83 -11.50
N PHE A 156 8.61 2.41 -10.95
CA PHE A 156 8.23 3.80 -11.19
C PHE A 156 9.25 4.76 -10.58
N CYS A 157 9.67 4.50 -9.33
CA CYS A 157 10.74 5.26 -8.68
C CYS A 157 12.07 5.15 -9.44
N ALA A 158 12.43 3.96 -9.92
CA ALA A 158 13.65 3.76 -10.70
C ALA A 158 13.60 4.53 -12.03
N ALA A 159 12.49 4.45 -12.76
CA ALA A 159 12.30 5.14 -14.02
C ALA A 159 12.40 6.67 -13.84
N ALA A 160 11.68 7.21 -12.85
CA ALA A 160 11.65 8.64 -12.55
C ALA A 160 13.02 9.27 -12.23
N ASN A 161 13.92 8.50 -11.62
CA ASN A 161 15.24 8.98 -11.19
C ASN A 161 16.37 8.59 -12.15
N ILE A 162 16.23 7.48 -12.88
CA ILE A 162 17.26 6.93 -13.76
C ILE A 162 16.63 6.69 -15.14
N PRO A 163 16.75 7.65 -16.07
CA PRO A 163 16.18 7.53 -17.41
C PRO A 163 16.67 6.27 -18.12
N GLY A 164 15.73 5.47 -18.65
CA GLY A 164 16.03 4.23 -19.37
C GLY A 164 16.26 3.00 -18.47
N SER A 165 16.20 3.13 -17.15
CA SER A 165 16.32 1.99 -16.21
C SER A 165 15.22 0.94 -16.39
N VAL A 166 14.01 1.38 -16.77
CA VAL A 166 12.89 0.51 -17.13
C VAL A 166 12.60 0.68 -18.63
N PRO A 167 13.01 -0.26 -19.50
CA PRO A 167 12.90 -0.11 -20.94
C PRO A 167 11.47 0.17 -21.44
N LEU A 168 10.47 -0.41 -20.79
CA LEU A 168 9.06 -0.25 -21.17
C LEU A 168 8.49 1.13 -20.79
N LEU A 169 9.14 1.86 -19.89
CA LEU A 169 8.72 3.20 -19.46
C LEU A 169 9.62 4.30 -20.04
N ALA A 170 10.67 3.92 -20.76
CA ALA A 170 11.61 4.85 -21.36
C ALA A 170 10.90 5.76 -22.38
N GLY A 171 11.09 7.07 -22.25
CA GLY A 171 10.48 8.08 -23.13
C GLY A 171 9.06 8.51 -22.72
N SER A 172 8.50 7.99 -21.62
CA SER A 172 7.27 8.54 -21.05
C SER A 172 7.56 9.84 -20.29
N PRO A 173 6.81 10.93 -20.52
CA PRO A 173 7.09 12.25 -19.94
C PRO A 173 6.89 12.32 -18.42
N MET A 174 6.15 11.36 -17.85
CA MET A 174 5.81 11.31 -16.43
C MET A 174 6.79 10.49 -15.59
N PHE A 175 7.76 9.84 -16.23
CA PHE A 175 8.82 9.06 -15.60
C PHE A 175 10.20 9.65 -15.92
#